data_AF-A0A7W1LTZ7-F1
#
_entry.id   AF-A0A7W1LTZ7-F1
#
_cell.length_a   1.000
_cell.length_b   1.000
_cell.length_c   1.000
_cell.angle_alpha   90.00
_cell.angle_beta   90.00
_cell.angle_gamma   90.00
#
_symmetry.space_group_name_H-M   'P 1'
#
loop_
_entity.id
_entity.type
_entity.pdbx_description
1 polymer ?
#
loop_
_entity_poly.entity_id
_entity_poly.type
_entity_poly.pdbx_seq_one_letter_code
_entity_poly.pdbx_strand_id
1 'polypeptide(L)'
;KNALKYARSRYFEEFRDGDWRIDPRADLGRIERQQHFIREAVGEALEQIEQDPFAAGRLLKAVLASVRVDGSLDPKSAARSLRAAAEDGLVTVQIPVSGATIDGQAAVRMDEGAEPILDYFRGKGKLPAGATSDTVGG
;
A
#
# COMPACT_ATOMS: atom_id res chain seq x y z
N LYS A 1 1.42 -17.73 -3.71
CA LYS A 1 0.07 -18.24 -3.32
C LYS A 1 -0.28 -17.98 -1.85
N ASN A 2 0.68 -18.00 -0.92
CA ASN A 2 0.41 -17.80 0.51
C ASN A 2 0.01 -16.34 0.86
N ALA A 3 0.64 -15.35 0.22
CA ALA A 3 0.34 -13.93 0.47
C ALA A 3 -1.12 -13.54 0.15
N LEU A 4 -1.69 -14.05 -0.94
CA LEU A 4 -3.11 -13.81 -1.27
C LEU A 4 -4.07 -14.45 -0.27
N LYS A 5 -3.74 -15.64 0.24
CA LYS A 5 -4.53 -16.31 1.28
C LYS A 5 -4.50 -15.50 2.58
N TYR A 6 -3.33 -15.01 2.96
CA TYR A 6 -3.13 -14.11 4.10
C TYR A 6 -3.98 -12.83 3.97
N ALA A 7 -3.83 -12.10 2.86
CA ALA A 7 -4.54 -10.83 2.63
C ALA A 7 -6.07 -10.99 2.53
N ARG A 8 -6.57 -12.17 2.16
CA ARG A 8 -8.02 -12.42 2.01
C ARG A 8 -8.66 -13.09 3.22
N SER A 9 -7.89 -13.52 4.21
CA SER A 9 -8.44 -14.23 5.36
C SER A 9 -9.39 -13.34 6.16
N ARG A 10 -10.59 -13.86 6.47
CA ARG A 10 -11.58 -13.24 7.36
C ARG A 10 -11.47 -13.70 8.81
N TYR A 11 -10.99 -14.93 8.99
CA TYR A 11 -10.74 -15.56 10.29
C TYR A 11 -9.25 -15.85 10.36
N PHE A 12 -8.47 -14.78 10.46
CA PHE A 12 -7.02 -14.91 10.54
C PHE A 12 -6.64 -15.32 11.96
N GLU A 13 -5.86 -16.38 12.08
CA GLU A 13 -5.29 -16.82 13.34
C GLU A 13 -3.80 -16.54 13.35
N GLU A 14 -3.33 -16.10 14.51
CA GLU A 14 -1.92 -15.90 14.78
C GLU A 14 -1.54 -16.59 16.07
N PHE A 15 -0.32 -17.13 16.11
CA PHE A 15 0.20 -17.76 17.29
C PHE A 15 0.78 -16.68 18.21
N ARG A 16 0.13 -16.43 19.35
CA ARG A 16 0.53 -15.42 20.35
C ARG A 16 0.37 -16.00 21.74
N ASP A 17 1.35 -15.73 22.61
CA ASP A 17 1.34 -16.18 24.00
C ASP A 17 1.16 -17.70 24.17
N GLY A 18 1.68 -18.49 23.23
CA GLY A 18 1.60 -19.95 23.29
C GLY A 18 0.31 -20.57 22.71
N ASP A 19 -0.65 -19.76 22.26
CA ASP A 19 -1.93 -20.24 21.72
C ASP A 19 -2.25 -19.63 20.34
N TRP A 20 -3.02 -20.36 19.53
CA TRP A 20 -3.62 -19.80 18.32
C TRP A 20 -4.80 -18.90 18.71
N ARG A 21 -4.76 -17.64 18.27
CA ARG A 21 -5.81 -16.65 18.56
C ARG A 21 -6.34 -16.06 17.26
N ILE A 22 -7.66 -15.97 17.16
CA ILE A 22 -8.35 -15.31 16.05
C ILE A 22 -8.21 -13.80 16.20
N ASP A 23 -7.82 -13.10 15.12
CA ASP A 23 -7.85 -11.63 15.04
C ASP A 23 -9.32 -11.15 15.12
N PRO A 24 -9.73 -10.48 16.22
CA PRO A 24 -11.13 -10.13 16.44
C PRO A 24 -11.58 -8.97 15.54
N ARG A 25 -10.68 -8.33 14.79
CA ARG A 25 -10.96 -7.15 13.98
C ARG A 25 -11.62 -7.48 12.64
N ALA A 26 -11.80 -8.78 12.33
CA ALA A 26 -12.55 -9.28 11.17
C ALA A 26 -12.23 -8.53 9.85
N ASP A 27 -13.18 -7.73 9.36
CA ASP A 27 -13.07 -6.97 8.11
C ASP A 27 -12.00 -5.88 8.17
N LEU A 28 -11.81 -5.23 9.32
CA LEU A 28 -10.76 -4.25 9.52
C LEU A 28 -9.37 -4.90 9.45
N GLY A 29 -9.19 -6.02 10.16
CA GLY A 29 -7.94 -6.80 10.10
C GLY A 29 -7.65 -7.29 8.67
N ARG A 30 -8.68 -7.63 7.89
CA ARG A 30 -8.53 -7.95 6.47
C ARG A 30 -8.04 -6.74 5.65
N ILE A 31 -8.62 -5.56 5.84
CA ILE A 31 -8.20 -4.34 5.13
C ILE A 31 -6.73 -4.02 5.44
N GLU A 32 -6.33 -4.09 6.71
CA GLU A 32 -4.93 -3.86 7.10
C GLU A 32 -3.96 -4.85 6.45
N ARG A 33 -4.30 -6.15 6.40
CA ARG A 33 -3.47 -7.15 5.71
C ARG A 33 -3.40 -6.91 4.21
N GLN A 34 -4.46 -6.43 3.58
CA GLN A 34 -4.45 -6.05 2.17
C GLN A 34 -3.54 -4.85 1.91
N GLN A 35 -3.61 -3.83 2.77
CA GLN A 35 -2.73 -2.66 2.68
C GLN A 35 -1.26 -3.04 2.88
N HIS A 36 -0.97 -3.88 3.87
CA HIS A 36 0.38 -4.40 4.10
C HIS A 36 0.87 -5.20 2.89
N PHE A 37 0.06 -6.12 2.36
CA PHE A 37 0.41 -6.87 1.16
C PHE A 37 0.75 -5.97 -0.03
N ILE A 38 -0.02 -4.88 -0.25
CA ILE A 38 0.26 -3.92 -1.32
C ILE A 38 1.60 -3.20 -1.09
N ARG A 39 1.90 -2.77 0.15
CA ARG A 39 3.17 -2.12 0.49
C ARG A 39 4.36 -3.03 0.22
N GLU A 40 4.31 -4.27 0.70
CA GLU A 40 5.38 -5.26 0.46
C GLU A 40 5.56 -5.55 -1.04
N ALA A 41 4.46 -5.72 -1.77
CA ALA A 41 4.51 -6.00 -3.21
C ALA A 41 5.09 -4.81 -4.01
N VAL A 42 4.82 -3.57 -3.60
CA VAL A 42 5.41 -2.37 -4.22
C VAL A 42 6.90 -2.26 -3.88
N GLY A 43 7.28 -2.48 -2.62
CA GLY A 43 8.68 -2.47 -2.19
C GLY A 43 9.53 -3.45 -2.99
N GLU A 44 9.16 -4.73 -3.01
CA GLU A 44 9.81 -5.77 -3.80
C GLU A 44 9.88 -5.42 -5.29
N ALA A 45 8.80 -4.86 -5.84
CA ALA A 45 8.78 -4.49 -7.24
C ALA A 45 9.77 -3.36 -7.57
N LEU A 46 10.00 -2.42 -6.65
CA LEU A 46 11.00 -1.37 -6.81
C LEU A 46 12.42 -1.91 -6.65
N GLU A 47 12.67 -2.82 -5.71
CA GLU A 47 13.99 -3.47 -5.56
C GLU A 47 14.39 -4.19 -6.86
N GLN A 48 13.42 -4.88 -7.49
CA GLN A 48 13.65 -5.52 -8.79
C GLN A 48 13.92 -4.51 -9.92
N ILE A 49 13.34 -3.31 -9.87
CA ILE A 49 13.58 -2.25 -10.86
C ILE A 49 14.97 -1.63 -10.69
N GLU A 50 15.42 -1.46 -9.46
CA GLU A 50 16.77 -0.97 -9.14
C GLU A 50 17.84 -1.93 -9.67
N GLN A 51 17.61 -3.25 -9.53
CA GLN A 51 18.54 -4.29 -9.98
C GLN A 51 18.49 -4.55 -11.50
N ASP A 52 17.32 -4.39 -12.13
CA ASP A 52 17.15 -4.54 -13.58
C ASP A 52 16.29 -3.41 -14.16
N PRO A 53 16.87 -2.49 -14.95
CA PRO A 53 16.12 -1.40 -15.54
C PRO A 53 14.99 -1.88 -16.47
N PHE A 54 15.07 -3.07 -17.06
CA PHE A 54 13.99 -3.60 -17.89
C PHE A 54 12.80 -4.11 -17.06
N ALA A 55 12.95 -4.31 -15.75
CA ALA A 55 11.89 -4.79 -14.87
C ALA A 55 10.71 -3.80 -14.80
N ALA A 56 10.94 -2.49 -14.89
CA ALA A 56 9.86 -1.48 -14.85
C ALA A 56 8.83 -1.68 -15.97
N GLY A 57 9.31 -1.96 -17.19
CA GLY A 57 8.44 -2.24 -18.34
C GLY A 57 7.70 -3.57 -18.20
N ARG A 58 8.36 -4.60 -17.65
CA ARG A 58 7.73 -5.91 -17.41
C ARG A 58 6.66 -5.83 -16.31
N LEU A 59 6.94 -5.13 -15.22
CA LEU A 59 6.01 -4.86 -14.14
C LEU A 59 4.79 -4.10 -14.66
N LEU A 60 5.01 -3.00 -15.38
CA LEU A 60 3.92 -2.21 -15.95
C LEU A 60 3.04 -3.08 -16.87
N LYS A 61 3.64 -3.88 -17.76
CA LYS A 61 2.90 -4.79 -18.62
C LYS A 61 2.05 -5.79 -17.83
N ALA A 62 2.59 -6.37 -16.76
CA ALA A 62 1.86 -7.32 -15.90
C ALA A 62 0.70 -6.65 -15.17
N VAL A 63 0.90 -5.42 -14.68
CA VAL A 63 -0.14 -4.60 -14.04
C VAL A 63 -1.25 -4.30 -15.05
N LEU A 64 -0.92 -3.74 -16.22
CA LEU A 64 -1.90 -3.39 -17.26
C LEU A 64 -2.72 -4.59 -17.76
N ALA A 65 -2.17 -5.80 -17.70
CA ALA A 65 -2.91 -7.03 -18.03
C ALA A 65 -3.89 -7.48 -16.92
N SER A 66 -3.71 -6.98 -15.70
CA SER A 66 -4.42 -7.44 -14.50
C SER A 66 -5.42 -6.41 -13.95
N VAL A 67 -5.35 -5.15 -14.39
CA VAL A 67 -6.23 -4.07 -13.94
C VAL A 67 -6.99 -3.45 -15.10
N ARG A 68 -8.13 -2.83 -14.79
CA ARG A 68 -8.77 -1.89 -15.74
C ARG A 68 -8.13 -0.52 -15.57
N VAL A 69 -7.77 0.08 -16.69
CA VAL A 69 -7.09 1.37 -16.75
C VAL A 69 -7.92 2.32 -17.57
N ASP A 70 -7.95 3.58 -17.16
CA ASP A 70 -8.53 4.65 -17.95
C ASP A 70 -7.74 4.89 -19.24
N GLY A 71 -8.43 5.28 -20.32
CA GLY A 71 -7.81 5.50 -21.63
C GLY A 71 -6.78 6.64 -21.66
N SER A 72 -6.74 7.49 -20.63
CA SER A 72 -5.78 8.59 -20.50
C SER A 72 -4.43 8.20 -19.88
N LEU A 73 -4.24 6.94 -19.42
CA LEU A 73 -2.95 6.52 -18.89
C LEU A 73 -1.89 6.51 -20.00
N ASP A 74 -0.81 7.27 -19.84
CA ASP A 74 0.41 7.12 -20.63
C ASP A 74 1.35 6.06 -20.02
N PRO A 75 1.50 4.88 -20.65
CA PRO A 75 2.36 3.82 -20.13
C PRO A 75 3.83 4.24 -20.05
N LYS A 76 4.31 5.12 -20.94
CA LYS A 76 5.71 5.54 -20.96
C LYS A 76 6.01 6.45 -19.77
N SER A 77 5.13 7.39 -19.48
CA SER A 77 5.22 8.24 -18.30
C SER A 77 5.18 7.39 -17.02
N ALA A 78 4.23 6.45 -16.92
CA ALA A 78 4.12 5.56 -15.77
C ALA A 78 5.40 4.73 -15.53
N ALA A 79 5.99 4.15 -16.58
CA ALA A 79 7.25 3.41 -16.46
C ALA A 79 8.42 4.31 -16.01
N ARG A 80 8.46 5.57 -16.47
CA ARG A 80 9.48 6.54 -16.05
C ARG A 80 9.31 6.91 -14.56
N SER A 81 8.08 7.13 -14.11
CA SER A 81 7.80 7.41 -12.69
C SER A 81 8.18 6.24 -11.78
N LEU A 82 7.91 4.99 -12.20
CA LEU A 82 8.33 3.81 -11.44
C LEU A 82 9.85 3.68 -11.34
N ARG A 83 10.58 3.99 -12.40
CA ARG A 83 12.05 4.04 -12.37
C ARG A 83 12.55 5.11 -11.41
N ALA A 84 12.03 6.33 -11.52
CA ALA A 84 12.43 7.42 -10.63
C ALA A 84 12.16 7.05 -9.16
N ALA A 85 11.03 6.42 -8.86
CA ALA A 85 10.72 5.93 -7.51
C ALA A 85 11.68 4.83 -7.00
N ALA A 86 12.22 3.99 -7.89
CA ALA A 86 13.22 3.00 -7.52
C ALA A 86 14.60 3.63 -7.29
N GLU A 87 14.93 4.70 -8.01
CA GLU A 87 16.22 5.41 -7.88
C GLU A 87 16.24 6.41 -6.70
N ASP A 88 15.16 7.18 -6.52
CA ASP A 88 15.06 8.26 -5.53
C ASP A 88 14.38 7.80 -4.22
N GLY A 89 13.82 6.60 -4.20
CA GLY A 89 13.01 6.06 -3.11
C GLY A 89 11.53 6.50 -3.17
N LEU A 90 10.70 5.84 -2.37
CA LEU A 90 9.29 6.18 -2.21
C LEU A 90 9.04 6.88 -0.89
N VAL A 91 8.32 7.99 -0.98
CA VAL A 91 7.72 8.62 0.19
C VAL A 91 6.35 8.01 0.43
N THR A 92 6.25 7.25 1.51
CA THR A 92 5.00 6.65 1.97
C THR A 92 4.41 7.50 3.08
N VAL A 93 3.10 7.72 3.02
CA VAL A 93 2.36 8.46 4.04
C VAL A 93 1.17 7.64 4.47
N GLN A 94 1.01 7.44 5.77
CA GLN A 94 -0.16 6.76 6.34
C GLN A 94 -1.19 7.80 6.77
N ILE A 95 -2.40 7.70 6.22
CA ILE A 95 -3.52 8.48 6.71
C ILE A 95 -3.89 7.93 8.09
N PRO A 96 -3.88 8.77 9.16
CA PRO A 96 -4.25 8.32 10.50
C PRO A 96 -5.74 7.97 10.50
N VAL A 97 -6.02 6.76 10.97
CA VAL A 97 -7.38 6.23 11.00
C VAL A 97 -7.60 5.38 12.25
N SER A 98 -8.84 5.39 12.73
CA SER A 98 -9.30 4.56 13.82
C SER A 98 -10.43 3.64 13.39
N GLY A 99 -10.51 2.47 14.03
CA GLY A 99 -11.65 1.58 13.89
C GLY A 99 -12.90 2.22 14.50
N ALA A 100 -14.03 2.13 13.80
CA ALA A 100 -15.32 2.61 14.25
C ALA A 100 -16.40 1.55 14.04
N THR A 101 -17.50 1.65 14.77
CA THR A 101 -18.74 0.93 14.45
C THR A 101 -19.79 1.94 14.03
N ILE A 102 -20.34 1.78 12.82
CA ILE A 102 -21.39 2.64 12.25
C ILE A 102 -22.53 1.71 11.84
N ASP A 103 -23.72 1.92 12.40
CA ASP A 103 -24.92 1.09 12.15
C ASP A 103 -24.68 -0.42 12.35
N GLY A 104 -23.89 -0.77 13.36
CA GLY A 104 -23.53 -2.17 13.67
C GLY A 104 -22.48 -2.80 12.76
N GLN A 105 -21.87 -2.03 11.85
CA GLN A 105 -20.82 -2.50 10.93
C GLN A 105 -19.45 -1.93 11.30
N ALA A 106 -18.40 -2.74 11.15
CA ALA A 106 -17.02 -2.29 11.30
C ALA A 106 -16.67 -1.30 10.17
N ALA A 107 -16.13 -0.16 10.54
CA ALA A 107 -15.75 0.93 9.66
C ALA A 107 -14.37 1.49 10.06
N VAL A 108 -13.82 2.32 9.17
CA VAL A 108 -12.59 3.09 9.40
C VAL A 108 -12.95 4.56 9.34
N ARG A 109 -12.58 5.33 10.37
CA ARG A 109 -12.78 6.77 10.43
C ARG A 109 -11.42 7.46 10.33
N MET A 110 -11.36 8.55 9.55
CA MET A 110 -10.17 9.39 9.51
C MET A 110 -10.03 10.14 10.84
N ASP A 111 -8.83 10.07 11.40
CA ASP A 111 -8.51 10.76 12.65
C ASP A 111 -8.02 12.19 12.38
N GLU A 112 -7.86 12.94 13.46
CA GLU A 112 -7.20 14.24 13.43
C GLU A 112 -5.80 14.10 12.81
N GLY A 113 -5.44 14.99 11.88
CA GLY A 113 -4.18 14.93 11.13
C GLY A 113 -4.28 14.29 9.74
N ALA A 114 -5.43 13.72 9.34
CA ALA A 114 -5.64 13.23 7.98
C ALA A 114 -5.68 14.37 6.93
N GLU A 115 -6.34 15.49 7.25
CA GLU A 115 -6.56 16.57 6.28
C GLU A 115 -5.25 17.23 5.77
N PRO A 116 -4.24 17.52 6.62
CA PRO A 116 -2.94 17.98 6.14
C PRO A 116 -2.25 17.03 5.15
N ILE A 117 -2.42 15.71 5.33
CA ILE A 117 -1.89 14.70 4.40
C ILE A 117 -2.63 14.80 3.06
N LEU A 118 -3.95 14.92 3.10
CA LEU A 118 -4.75 15.07 1.88
C LEU A 118 -4.42 16.39 1.15
N ASP A 119 -4.19 17.48 1.88
CA ASP A 119 -3.80 18.77 1.30
C ASP A 119 -2.44 18.73 0.61
N TYR A 120 -1.48 17.95 1.12
CA TYR A 120 -0.24 17.69 0.39
C TYR A 120 -0.50 17.08 -1.00
N PHE A 121 -1.31 16.02 -1.07
CA PHE A 121 -1.65 15.37 -2.35
C PHE A 121 -2.55 16.24 -3.26
N ARG A 122 -3.29 17.19 -2.70
CA ARG A 122 -4.03 18.20 -3.48
C ARG A 122 -3.15 19.36 -3.95
N GLY A 123 -1.85 19.35 -3.63
CA GLY A 123 -0.91 20.42 -3.99
C GLY A 123 -1.06 21.71 -3.18
N LYS A 124 -1.74 21.65 -2.03
CA LYS A 124 -2.01 22.81 -1.15
C LYS A 124 -1.15 22.80 0.11
N GLY A 125 -0.64 21.63 0.50
CA GLY A 125 0.12 21.41 1.72
C GLY A 125 1.59 21.07 1.48
N LYS A 126 2.37 21.06 2.56
CA LYS A 126 3.76 20.56 2.56
C LYS A 126 3.78 19.06 2.85
N LEU A 127 4.91 18.40 2.58
CA LEU A 127 5.09 17.00 2.94
C LEU A 127 4.81 16.77 4.44
N PRO A 128 3.97 15.80 4.83
CA PRO A 128 3.60 15.57 6.22
C PRO A 128 4.79 15.08 7.07
N ALA A 129 4.84 15.51 8.34
CA ALA A 129 5.94 15.16 9.25
C ALA A 129 6.06 13.65 9.56
N GLY A 130 5.00 12.87 9.35
CA GLY A 130 4.99 11.41 9.51
C GLY A 130 5.22 10.62 8.21
N ALA A 131 5.70 11.28 7.15
CA ALA A 131 6.07 10.61 5.92
C ALA A 131 7.33 9.75 6.15
N THR A 132 7.26 8.47 5.81
CA THR A 132 8.43 7.60 5.80
C THR A 132 9.02 7.61 4.40
N SER A 133 10.32 7.88 4.30
CA SER A 133 11.07 7.66 3.08
C SER A 133 11.67 6.27 3.18
N ASP A 134 11.11 5.33 2.44
CA ASP A 134 11.77 4.05 2.25
C ASP A 134 12.70 4.23 1.05
N THR A 135 13.98 4.43 1.34
CA THR A 135 15.00 4.19 0.32
C THR A 135 14.98 2.70 0.08
N VAL A 136 14.50 2.31 -1.10
CA VAL A 136 14.64 0.95 -1.59
C VAL A 136 16.15 0.74 -1.74
N GLY A 137 16.77 0.00 -0.81
CA GLY A 137 18.23 -0.17 -0.76
C GLY A 137 18.87 0.29 0.56
N GLY A 138 18.75 -0.55 1.59
CA GLY A 138 19.54 -0.53 2.83
C GLY A 138 19.76 -1.94 3.34
#